data_AF-A0A811P2H1-F1
#
_entry.id   AF-A0A811P2H1-F1
#
_cell.length_a   1.000
_cell.length_b   1.000
_cell.length_c   1.000
_cell.angle_alpha   90.00
_cell.angle_beta   90.00
_cell.angle_gamma   90.00
#
_symmetry.space_group_name_H-M   'P 1'
#
loop_
_entity.id
_entity.type
_entity.pdbx_description
1 polymer ?
#
loop_
_entity_poly.entity_id
_entity_poly.type
_entity_poly.pdbx_seq_one_letter_code
_entity_poly.pdbx_strand_id
1 'polypeptide(L)'
;MASSQGESVPPWLKSLPLAPEFRPTAAEFADPIAYLLKIEPAAAPFGICKIVPPLPPPPKRTTLGNLSRSFAALHPDDPTPTFPTRHQQLGLCPRRPRPALKPVWLSSHRYTLPKFEAKAGASRKALLARHSVPASKQLSPLDVEALFWRSSADRPVVVEYASDMPGSGFAPCAARPTQLPAANVGETAWNMRGVARSPASLLRFVREEVPGVTSPMLYVGMMFSWFAWHVEDHDLHSLNYMHYGAPKTWYGVPRDAALAFEEVVRVHGYGGEVNSLGEAPALHRFLCSLLL
;
A
#
# COMPACT_ATOMS: atom_id res chain seq x y z
N MET A 1 36.34 -4.25 -16.29
CA MET A 1 36.58 -4.60 -14.87
C MET A 1 35.82 -3.55 -14.07
N ALA A 2 34.80 -3.81 -13.26
CA ALA A 2 34.61 -4.92 -12.33
C ALA A 2 33.31 -5.70 -12.57
N SER A 3 33.39 -7.01 -12.32
CA SER A 3 32.28 -7.92 -12.16
C SER A 3 31.61 -7.68 -10.81
N SER A 4 30.40 -7.10 -10.77
CA SER A 4 29.57 -7.08 -9.55
C SER A 4 28.81 -8.41 -9.37
N GLN A 5 29.46 -9.54 -9.67
CA GLN A 5 28.91 -10.85 -9.35
C GLN A 5 29.04 -11.06 -7.85
N GLY A 6 27.93 -10.89 -7.12
CA GLY A 6 27.82 -11.28 -5.72
C GLY A 6 27.41 -10.18 -4.74
N GLU A 7 26.83 -9.05 -5.17
CA GLU A 7 26.50 -8.00 -4.19
C GLU A 7 25.21 -8.26 -3.43
N SER A 8 25.39 -8.31 -2.11
CA SER A 8 24.38 -8.48 -1.07
C SER A 8 23.41 -7.30 -0.98
N VAL A 9 22.37 -7.43 -0.16
CA VAL A 9 21.46 -6.34 0.23
C VAL A 9 22.26 -5.06 0.56
N PRO A 10 21.91 -3.87 0.00
CA PRO A 10 22.63 -2.62 0.25
C PRO A 10 22.77 -2.31 1.75
N PRO A 11 23.93 -1.79 2.21
CA PRO A 11 24.15 -1.53 3.64
C PRO A 11 23.11 -0.58 4.26
N TRP A 12 22.73 0.49 3.55
CA TRP A 12 21.73 1.45 4.03
C TRP A 12 20.37 0.79 4.31
N LEU A 13 20.01 -0.21 3.50
CA LEU A 13 18.77 -0.96 3.64
C LEU A 13 18.77 -1.84 4.89
N LYS A 14 19.93 -2.39 5.26
CA LYS A 14 20.11 -3.16 6.51
C LYS A 14 20.09 -2.27 7.75
N SER A 15 20.52 -1.03 7.63
CA SER A 15 20.60 -0.07 8.75
C SER A 15 19.34 0.76 8.93
N LEU A 16 18.35 0.65 8.05
CA LEU A 16 17.11 1.41 8.19
C LEU A 16 16.36 1.01 9.48
N PRO A 17 15.93 1.98 10.29
CA PRO A 17 15.17 1.69 11.50
C PRO A 17 13.81 1.09 11.11
N LEU A 18 13.41 0.04 11.83
CA LEU A 18 12.10 -0.57 11.65
C LEU A 18 11.04 0.27 12.38
N ALA A 19 9.90 0.47 11.73
CA ALA A 19 8.73 1.03 12.37
C ALA A 19 8.25 0.13 13.52
N PRO A 20 7.70 0.71 14.61
CA PRO A 20 7.25 -0.05 15.76
C PRO A 20 6.12 -1.03 15.40
N GLU A 21 6.20 -2.23 15.98
CA GLU A 21 5.17 -3.26 15.88
C GLU A 21 4.40 -3.35 17.20
N PHE A 22 3.08 -3.24 17.14
CA PHE A 22 2.18 -3.31 18.28
C PHE A 22 1.30 -4.55 18.23
N ARG A 23 1.05 -5.15 19.40
CA ARG A 23 0.26 -6.37 19.58
C ARG A 23 -0.82 -6.13 20.64
N PRO A 24 -1.96 -5.51 20.28
CA PRO A 24 -3.02 -5.22 21.24
C PRO A 24 -3.56 -6.50 21.90
N THR A 25 -3.87 -6.41 23.19
CA THR A 25 -4.74 -7.36 23.86
C THR A 25 -6.15 -7.32 23.29
N ALA A 26 -6.97 -8.34 23.57
CA ALA A 26 -8.36 -8.36 23.13
C ALA A 26 -9.17 -7.15 23.65
N ALA A 27 -8.88 -6.68 24.86
CA ALA A 27 -9.54 -5.50 25.45
C ALA A 27 -9.13 -4.21 24.73
N GLU A 28 -7.83 -4.04 24.46
CA GLU A 28 -7.34 -2.89 23.69
C GLU A 28 -7.84 -2.90 22.24
N PHE A 29 -8.02 -4.08 21.65
CA PHE A 29 -8.52 -4.22 20.28
C PHE A 29 -10.02 -3.91 20.14
N ALA A 30 -10.75 -3.73 21.24
CA ALA A 30 -12.18 -3.46 21.21
C ALA A 30 -12.52 -2.06 20.65
N ASP A 31 -11.65 -1.07 20.89
CA ASP A 31 -11.80 0.32 20.41
C ASP A 31 -10.57 0.74 19.58
N PRO A 32 -10.69 0.74 18.23
CA PRO A 32 -9.59 1.10 17.35
C PRO A 32 -9.05 2.51 17.59
N ILE A 33 -9.93 3.49 17.78
CA ILE A 33 -9.53 4.90 17.88
C ILE A 33 -8.83 5.13 19.22
N ALA A 34 -9.37 4.60 20.31
CA ALA A 34 -8.72 4.68 21.61
C ALA A 34 -7.34 3.99 21.60
N TYR A 35 -7.21 2.85 20.91
CA TYR A 35 -5.92 2.18 20.78
C TYR A 35 -4.90 2.96 19.94
N LEU A 36 -5.34 3.56 18.82
CA LEU A 36 -4.48 4.40 17.99
C LEU A 36 -3.94 5.60 18.78
N LEU A 37 -4.81 6.29 19.53
CA LEU A 37 -4.42 7.41 20.41
C LEU A 37 -3.44 6.95 21.50
N LYS A 38 -3.61 5.73 22.03
CA LYS A 38 -2.70 5.16 23.04
C LYS A 38 -1.28 4.96 22.48
N ILE A 39 -1.16 4.45 21.25
CA ILE A 39 0.15 4.12 20.66
C ILE A 39 0.79 5.29 19.92
N GLU A 40 0.02 6.34 19.59
CA GLU A 40 0.47 7.51 18.83
C GLU A 40 1.78 8.12 19.36
N PRO A 41 1.99 8.36 20.67
CA PRO A 41 3.25 8.93 21.16
C PRO A 41 4.49 8.08 20.82
N ALA A 42 4.34 6.75 20.72
CA ALA A 42 5.42 5.84 20.36
C ALA A 42 5.55 5.64 18.83
N ALA A 43 4.46 5.78 18.09
CA ALA A 43 4.41 5.57 16.64
C ALA A 43 4.75 6.85 15.83
N ALA A 44 4.36 8.03 16.31
CA ALA A 44 4.52 9.30 15.62
C ALA A 44 5.96 9.62 15.19
N PRO A 45 7.02 9.31 15.99
CA PRO A 45 8.41 9.51 15.58
C PRO A 45 8.87 8.68 14.36
N PHE A 46 8.06 7.73 13.90
CA PHE A 46 8.32 6.91 12.72
C PHE A 46 7.40 7.23 11.53
N GLY A 47 6.33 8.00 11.75
CA GLY A 47 5.28 8.30 10.75
C GLY A 47 4.34 7.13 10.43
N ILE A 48 4.77 5.89 10.64
CA ILE A 48 3.98 4.66 10.47
C ILE A 48 4.22 3.69 11.61
N CYS A 49 3.28 2.76 11.78
CA CYS A 49 3.47 1.59 12.64
C CYS A 49 2.77 0.37 12.05
N LYS A 50 3.07 -0.80 12.60
CA LYS A 50 2.39 -2.05 12.25
C LYS A 50 1.62 -2.56 13.46
N ILE A 51 0.34 -2.89 13.27
CA ILE A 51 -0.50 -3.49 14.30
C ILE A 51 -0.76 -4.94 13.90
N VAL A 52 -0.46 -5.89 14.80
CA VAL A 52 -0.77 -7.31 14.62
C VAL A 52 -2.00 -7.65 15.46
N PRO A 53 -3.18 -7.89 14.84
CA PRO A 53 -4.40 -8.17 15.58
C PRO A 53 -4.31 -9.42 16.49
N PRO A 54 -5.01 -9.45 17.63
CA PRO A 54 -5.10 -10.64 18.49
C PRO A 54 -6.07 -11.70 17.93
N LEU A 55 -6.79 -11.39 16.85
CA LEU A 55 -7.77 -12.25 16.20
C LEU A 55 -7.27 -12.71 14.83
N PRO A 56 -7.69 -13.90 14.36
CA PRO A 56 -7.32 -14.39 13.04
C PRO A 56 -7.95 -13.52 11.93
N PRO A 57 -7.37 -13.55 10.72
CA PRO A 57 -7.98 -12.92 9.55
C PRO A 57 -9.33 -13.59 9.22
N PRO A 58 -10.25 -12.88 8.53
CA PRO A 58 -11.49 -13.50 8.07
C PRO A 58 -11.23 -14.71 7.15
N PRO A 59 -12.14 -15.70 7.10
CA PRO A 59 -11.97 -16.89 6.27
C PRO A 59 -11.76 -16.57 4.79
N LYS A 60 -10.78 -17.23 4.15
CA LYS A 60 -10.39 -17.01 2.74
C LYS A 60 -11.56 -17.06 1.78
N ARG A 61 -12.44 -18.06 1.92
CA ARG A 61 -13.63 -18.21 1.07
C ARG A 61 -14.57 -17.00 1.17
N THR A 62 -14.82 -16.52 2.38
CA THR A 62 -15.69 -15.37 2.64
C THR A 62 -15.08 -14.09 2.06
N THR A 63 -13.80 -13.84 2.34
CA THR A 63 -13.09 -12.66 1.83
C THR A 63 -13.03 -12.65 0.30
N LEU A 64 -12.70 -13.77 -0.34
CA LEU A 64 -12.71 -13.87 -1.80
C LEU A 64 -14.12 -13.64 -2.38
N GLY A 65 -15.17 -14.13 -1.71
CA GLY A 65 -16.55 -13.83 -2.11
C GLY A 65 -16.89 -12.34 -2.02
N ASN A 66 -16.44 -11.64 -0.98
CA ASN A 66 -16.61 -10.20 -0.84
C ASN A 66 -15.82 -9.40 -1.90
N LEU A 67 -14.59 -9.81 -2.19
CA LEU A 67 -13.77 -9.20 -3.24
C LEU A 67 -14.42 -9.37 -4.61
N SER A 68 -14.88 -10.57 -4.95
CA SER A 68 -15.59 -10.82 -6.22
C SER A 68 -16.84 -9.94 -6.35
N ARG A 69 -17.65 -9.83 -5.28
CA ARG A 69 -18.81 -8.91 -5.29
C ARG A 69 -18.40 -7.46 -5.47
N SER A 70 -17.33 -7.02 -4.79
CA SER A 70 -16.82 -5.65 -4.91
C SER A 70 -16.35 -5.35 -6.34
N PHE A 71 -15.63 -6.28 -6.98
CA PHE A 71 -15.15 -6.09 -8.35
C PHE A 71 -16.28 -6.15 -9.38
N ALA A 72 -17.29 -7.00 -9.21
CA ALA A 72 -18.48 -7.00 -10.06
C ALA A 72 -19.25 -5.67 -9.95
N ALA A 73 -19.32 -5.09 -8.75
CA ALA A 73 -19.99 -3.81 -8.52
C ALA A 73 -19.30 -2.60 -9.20
N LEU A 74 -18.05 -2.74 -9.64
CA LEU A 74 -17.38 -1.68 -10.42
C LEU A 74 -18.03 -1.46 -11.79
N HIS A 75 -18.74 -2.47 -12.31
CA HIS A 75 -19.38 -2.45 -13.63
C HIS A 75 -20.78 -3.06 -13.55
N PRO A 76 -21.80 -2.27 -13.23
CA PRO A 76 -23.17 -2.76 -13.07
C PRO A 76 -23.71 -3.53 -14.29
N ASP A 77 -23.21 -3.21 -15.49
CA ASP A 77 -23.64 -3.81 -16.75
C ASP A 77 -22.96 -5.16 -17.07
N ASP A 78 -21.84 -5.49 -16.40
CA ASP A 78 -21.13 -6.77 -16.56
C ASP A 78 -20.84 -7.38 -15.18
N PRO A 79 -21.58 -8.44 -14.78
CA PRO A 79 -21.41 -9.05 -13.47
C PRO A 79 -20.09 -9.81 -13.31
N THR A 80 -19.27 -9.90 -14.36
CA THR A 80 -17.96 -10.53 -14.27
C THR A 80 -17.08 -9.77 -13.29
N PRO A 81 -16.53 -10.42 -12.24
CA PRO A 81 -15.80 -9.75 -11.17
C PRO A 81 -14.39 -9.35 -11.62
N THR A 82 -14.33 -8.35 -12.48
CA THR A 82 -13.10 -7.83 -13.08
C THR A 82 -12.74 -6.47 -12.50
N PHE A 83 -11.45 -6.15 -12.50
CA PHE A 83 -10.94 -4.84 -12.13
C PHE A 83 -9.97 -4.29 -13.18
N PRO A 84 -9.87 -2.96 -13.31
CA PRO A 84 -8.88 -2.33 -14.18
C PRO A 84 -7.49 -2.33 -13.52
N THR A 85 -6.44 -2.25 -14.33
CA THR A 85 -5.07 -2.04 -13.87
C THR A 85 -4.47 -0.80 -14.49
N ARG A 86 -3.41 -0.28 -13.87
CA ARG A 86 -2.54 0.75 -14.43
C ARG A 86 -1.16 0.14 -14.64
N HIS A 87 -0.56 0.44 -15.78
CA HIS A 87 0.86 0.16 -15.98
C HIS A 87 1.69 1.13 -15.17
N GLN A 88 2.75 0.62 -14.54
CA GLN A 88 3.71 1.40 -13.77
C GLN A 88 5.10 1.09 -14.29
N GLN A 89 5.80 2.14 -14.72
CA GLN A 89 7.21 2.03 -15.07
C GLN A 89 8.06 2.13 -13.81
N LEU A 90 9.00 1.21 -13.65
CA LEU A 90 10.03 1.23 -12.62
C LEU A 90 11.40 1.23 -13.31
N GLY A 91 12.32 2.11 -12.89
CA GLY A 91 13.63 2.22 -13.51
C GLY A 91 13.87 3.58 -14.18
N LEU A 92 15.14 3.90 -14.40
CA LEU A 92 15.58 5.13 -15.05
C LEU A 92 15.92 4.85 -16.52
N CYS A 93 15.57 5.76 -17.43
CA CYS A 93 15.99 5.64 -18.81
C CYS A 93 17.44 6.15 -18.94
N PRO A 94 18.44 5.33 -19.34
CA PRO A 94 19.83 5.78 -19.43
C PRO A 94 20.06 6.95 -20.39
N ARG A 95 19.15 7.16 -21.36
CA ARG A 95 19.21 8.25 -22.35
C ARG A 95 18.44 9.51 -21.93
N ARG A 96 17.66 9.45 -20.85
CA ARG A 96 16.90 10.58 -20.31
C ARG A 96 17.06 10.56 -18.79
N PRO A 97 18.01 11.33 -18.23
CA PRO A 97 18.23 11.39 -16.79
C PRO A 97 17.08 12.09 -16.03
N ARG A 98 16.13 12.71 -16.75
CA ARG A 98 14.92 13.27 -16.16
C ARG A 98 13.84 12.17 -16.00
N PRO A 99 13.07 12.17 -14.90
CA PRO A 99 11.95 11.24 -14.70
C PRO A 99 11.02 11.22 -15.92
N ALA A 100 10.45 10.05 -16.22
CA ALA A 100 9.47 9.93 -17.30
C ALA A 100 8.27 10.87 -17.03
N LEU A 101 7.83 11.62 -18.03
CA LEU A 101 6.70 12.56 -17.92
C LEU A 101 5.35 11.87 -17.59
N LYS A 102 5.24 10.55 -17.82
CA LYS A 102 4.07 9.72 -17.46
C LYS A 102 4.52 8.31 -17.04
N PRO A 103 4.98 8.11 -15.79
CA PRO A 103 5.42 6.80 -15.33
C PRO A 103 4.26 5.83 -15.11
N VAL A 104 3.02 6.32 -15.13
CA VAL A 104 1.79 5.53 -14.92
C VAL A 104 0.77 5.87 -16.00
N TRP A 105 0.13 4.84 -16.56
CA TRP A 105 -0.95 4.99 -17.54
C TRP A 105 -1.97 3.85 -17.42
N LEU A 106 -3.21 4.10 -17.85
CA LEU A 106 -4.29 3.12 -17.76
C LEU A 106 -4.01 1.92 -18.68
N SER A 107 -4.24 0.70 -18.17
CA SER A 107 -4.27 -0.50 -19.00
C SER A 107 -5.62 -0.62 -19.69
N SER A 108 -5.63 -1.05 -20.94
CA SER A 108 -6.86 -1.43 -21.64
C SER A 108 -7.46 -2.74 -21.11
N HIS A 109 -6.71 -3.49 -20.30
CA HIS A 109 -7.10 -4.80 -19.82
C HIS A 109 -7.76 -4.74 -18.45
N ARG A 110 -8.71 -5.65 -18.27
CA ARG A 110 -9.35 -5.94 -17.00
C ARG A 110 -9.06 -7.37 -16.60
N TYR A 111 -8.93 -7.62 -15.31
CA TYR A 111 -8.57 -8.93 -14.80
C TYR A 111 -9.56 -9.40 -13.74
N THR A 112 -9.85 -10.69 -13.74
CA THR A 112 -10.32 -11.36 -12.52
C THR A 112 -9.12 -11.66 -11.62
N LEU A 113 -9.34 -11.84 -10.32
CA LEU A 113 -8.27 -12.17 -9.37
C LEU A 113 -7.40 -13.37 -9.83
N PRO A 114 -7.96 -14.53 -10.25
CA PRO A 114 -7.14 -15.65 -10.70
C PRO A 114 -6.30 -15.35 -11.95
N LYS A 115 -6.85 -14.57 -12.90
CA LYS A 115 -6.11 -14.16 -14.10
C LYS A 115 -4.96 -13.22 -13.75
N PHE A 116 -5.18 -12.28 -12.83
CA PHE A 116 -4.13 -11.37 -12.37
C PHE A 116 -3.05 -12.10 -11.57
N GLU A 117 -3.43 -13.07 -10.72
CA GLU A 117 -2.49 -13.91 -9.97
C GLU A 117 -1.58 -14.72 -10.92
N ALA A 118 -2.13 -15.33 -11.98
CA ALA A 118 -1.35 -16.03 -12.99
C ALA A 118 -0.37 -15.09 -13.71
N LYS A 119 -0.82 -13.89 -14.09
CA LYS A 119 0.03 -12.84 -14.68
C LYS A 119 1.14 -12.38 -13.73
N ALA A 120 0.83 -12.21 -12.44
CA ALA A 120 1.79 -11.86 -11.40
C ALA A 120 2.85 -12.95 -11.23
N GLY A 121 2.46 -14.23 -11.27
CA GLY A 121 3.38 -15.36 -11.25
C GLY A 121 4.33 -15.38 -12.45
N ALA A 122 3.82 -15.15 -13.67
CA ALA A 122 4.63 -15.07 -14.88
C ALA A 122 5.61 -13.88 -14.84
N SER A 123 5.12 -12.72 -14.41
CA SER A 123 5.93 -11.49 -14.31
C SER A 123 7.02 -11.61 -13.26
N ARG A 124 6.73 -12.24 -12.11
CA ARG A 124 7.74 -12.56 -11.09
C ARG A 124 8.89 -13.37 -11.68
N LYS A 125 8.60 -14.43 -12.46
CA LYS A 125 9.65 -15.24 -13.11
C LYS A 125 10.52 -14.40 -14.03
N ALA A 126 9.91 -13.54 -14.85
CA ALA A 126 10.64 -12.65 -15.76
C ALA A 126 11.51 -11.63 -15.02
N LEU A 127 10.98 -11.01 -13.95
CA LEU A 127 11.71 -10.04 -13.11
C LEU A 127 12.91 -10.70 -12.40
N LEU A 128 12.74 -11.91 -11.86
CA LEU A 128 13.84 -12.65 -11.24
C LEU A 128 14.94 -13.03 -12.24
N ALA A 129 14.54 -13.53 -13.42
CA ALA A 129 15.48 -13.88 -14.49
C ALA A 129 16.32 -12.68 -14.93
N ARG A 130 15.71 -11.48 -14.98
CA ARG A 130 16.39 -10.23 -15.30
C ARG A 130 17.53 -9.91 -14.33
N HIS A 131 17.39 -10.26 -13.06
CA HIS A 131 18.43 -10.09 -12.04
C HIS A 131 19.30 -11.34 -11.84
N SER A 132 19.24 -12.30 -12.78
CA SER A 132 19.95 -13.58 -12.68
C SER A 132 19.64 -14.35 -11.39
N VAL A 133 18.42 -14.20 -10.88
CA VAL A 133 17.93 -14.91 -9.70
C VAL A 133 17.10 -16.11 -10.16
N PRO A 134 17.46 -17.36 -9.77
CA PRO A 134 16.66 -18.53 -10.10
C PRO A 134 15.25 -18.42 -9.50
N ALA A 135 14.22 -18.79 -10.28
CA ALA A 135 12.83 -18.75 -9.81
C ALA A 135 12.54 -19.69 -8.62
N SER A 136 13.39 -20.73 -8.44
CA SER A 136 13.36 -21.65 -7.30
C SER A 136 13.97 -21.08 -6.03
N LYS A 137 14.73 -19.98 -6.12
CA LYS A 137 15.37 -19.37 -4.95
C LYS A 137 14.31 -18.78 -4.03
N GLN A 138 14.33 -19.21 -2.76
CA GLN A 138 13.55 -18.55 -1.72
C GLN A 138 14.22 -17.21 -1.40
N LEU A 139 13.44 -16.14 -1.48
CA LEU A 139 13.89 -14.77 -1.19
C LEU A 139 13.25 -14.31 0.10
N SER A 140 14.05 -13.70 0.97
CA SER A 140 13.53 -12.95 2.12
C SER A 140 12.86 -11.65 1.65
N PRO A 141 12.02 -11.01 2.48
CA PRO A 141 11.48 -9.69 2.16
C PRO A 141 12.57 -8.66 1.83
N LEU A 142 13.69 -8.71 2.56
CA LEU A 142 14.85 -7.83 2.36
C LEU A 142 15.57 -8.10 1.01
N ASP A 143 15.60 -9.35 0.55
CA ASP A 143 16.12 -9.68 -0.78
C ASP A 143 15.24 -9.11 -1.89
N VAL A 144 13.91 -9.24 -1.74
CA VAL A 144 12.94 -8.67 -2.70
C VAL A 144 13.06 -7.16 -2.75
N GLU A 145 13.22 -6.52 -1.58
CA GLU A 145 13.43 -5.09 -1.45
C GLU A 145 14.72 -4.61 -2.11
N ALA A 146 15.83 -5.34 -1.90
CA ALA A 146 17.09 -5.06 -2.57
C ALA A 146 16.95 -5.19 -4.11
N LEU A 147 16.21 -6.18 -4.60
CA LEU A 147 15.95 -6.35 -6.03
C LEU A 147 15.10 -5.22 -6.62
N PHE A 148 14.16 -4.68 -5.85
CA PHE A 148 13.38 -3.53 -6.29
C PHE A 148 14.27 -2.30 -6.47
N TRP A 149 15.08 -1.94 -5.48
CA TRP A 149 15.96 -0.76 -5.58
C TRP A 149 17.02 -0.91 -6.67
N ARG A 150 17.45 -2.14 -6.95
CA ARG A 150 18.27 -2.40 -8.15
C ARG A 150 17.48 -2.18 -9.44
N SER A 151 16.24 -2.66 -9.49
CA SER A 151 15.36 -2.46 -10.66
C SER A 151 15.06 -0.98 -10.90
N SER A 152 14.90 -0.19 -9.84
CA SER A 152 14.63 1.25 -9.95
C SER A 152 15.83 2.05 -10.45
N ALA A 153 17.05 1.54 -10.25
CA ALA A 153 18.29 2.12 -10.77
C ALA A 153 18.74 1.56 -12.13
N ASP A 154 18.07 0.53 -12.66
CA ASP A 154 18.40 -0.14 -13.92
C ASP A 154 17.42 0.28 -15.05
N ARG A 155 17.57 -0.28 -16.25
CA ARG A 155 16.70 -0.03 -17.40
C ARG A 155 15.23 -0.22 -17.02
N PRO A 156 14.30 0.54 -17.60
CA PRO A 156 12.91 0.45 -17.19
C PRO A 156 12.29 -0.96 -17.33
N VAL A 157 11.49 -1.35 -16.35
CA VAL A 157 10.51 -2.45 -16.41
C VAL A 157 9.11 -1.87 -16.30
N VAL A 158 8.13 -2.56 -16.85
CA VAL A 158 6.72 -2.20 -16.67
C VAL A 158 6.03 -3.31 -15.89
N VAL A 159 5.35 -2.91 -14.82
CA VAL A 159 4.49 -3.77 -14.00
C VAL A 159 3.07 -3.22 -14.04
N GLU A 160 2.11 -3.98 -13.53
CA GLU A 160 0.72 -3.55 -13.41
C GLU A 160 0.25 -3.52 -11.97
N TYR A 161 -0.59 -2.55 -11.65
CA TYR A 161 -1.15 -2.35 -10.32
C TYR A 161 -2.59 -1.90 -10.44
N ALA A 162 -3.48 -2.55 -9.69
CA ALA A 162 -4.85 -2.09 -9.53
C ALA A 162 -4.95 -1.31 -8.21
N SER A 163 -5.24 -0.02 -8.30
CA SER A 163 -5.32 0.90 -7.15
C SER A 163 -6.64 1.65 -7.15
N ASP A 164 -7.03 2.11 -5.97
CA ASP A 164 -8.11 3.09 -5.77
C ASP A 164 -9.46 2.59 -6.29
N MET A 165 -9.72 1.30 -6.08
CA MET A 165 -10.97 0.66 -6.48
C MET A 165 -11.94 0.64 -5.30
N PRO A 166 -13.13 1.24 -5.40
CA PRO A 166 -14.13 1.14 -4.34
C PRO A 166 -14.47 -0.32 -4.02
N GLY A 167 -14.53 -0.67 -2.73
CA GLY A 167 -14.88 -2.03 -2.32
C GLY A 167 -14.22 -2.50 -1.04
N SER A 168 -14.49 -3.74 -0.64
CA SER A 168 -13.84 -4.33 0.54
C SER A 168 -13.79 -5.85 0.49
N GLY A 169 -12.73 -6.43 1.06
CA GLY A 169 -12.68 -7.86 1.37
C GLY A 169 -13.44 -8.22 2.65
N PHE A 170 -13.78 -7.25 3.49
CA PHE A 170 -14.58 -7.47 4.69
C PHE A 170 -16.07 -7.57 4.37
N ALA A 171 -16.80 -8.34 5.19
CA ALA A 171 -18.26 -8.39 5.12
C ALA A 171 -18.87 -7.06 5.60
N PRO A 172 -20.06 -6.67 5.12
CA PRO A 172 -20.78 -5.51 5.65
C PRO A 172 -21.02 -5.60 7.16
N CYS A 173 -20.84 -4.48 7.88
CA CYS A 173 -20.90 -4.43 9.34
C CYS A 173 -22.27 -4.84 9.93
N ALA A 174 -23.36 -4.70 9.16
CA ALA A 174 -24.72 -5.04 9.59
C ALA A 174 -25.03 -6.55 9.66
N ALA A 175 -24.08 -7.41 9.31
CA ALA A 175 -24.32 -8.85 9.19
C ALA A 175 -24.34 -9.62 10.52
N ARG A 176 -24.24 -8.96 11.68
CA ARG A 176 -24.06 -9.66 12.97
C ARG A 176 -25.01 -9.22 14.08
N PRO A 177 -25.66 -10.18 14.78
CA PRO A 177 -26.25 -9.94 16.10
C PRO A 177 -25.17 -9.55 17.11
N THR A 178 -25.41 -8.50 17.90
CA THR A 178 -24.46 -7.86 18.83
C THR A 178 -23.97 -8.72 20.01
N GLN A 179 -24.40 -9.98 20.13
CA GLN A 179 -24.23 -10.80 21.34
C GLN A 179 -23.09 -11.84 21.29
N LEU A 180 -22.50 -12.11 20.13
CA LEU A 180 -21.42 -13.12 20.03
C LEU A 180 -20.02 -12.45 20.05
N PRO A 181 -18.98 -13.09 20.63
CA PRO A 181 -17.61 -12.59 20.59
C PRO A 181 -17.03 -12.69 19.17
N ALA A 182 -16.36 -11.65 18.68
CA ALA A 182 -15.84 -11.61 17.30
C ALA A 182 -14.86 -12.76 17.02
N ALA A 183 -15.13 -13.54 15.96
CA ALA A 183 -14.30 -14.71 15.63
C ALA A 183 -13.07 -14.34 14.79
N ASN A 184 -13.09 -13.19 14.13
CA ASN A 184 -12.01 -12.69 13.26
C ASN A 184 -12.02 -11.17 13.21
N VAL A 185 -10.95 -10.58 12.67
CA VAL A 185 -10.79 -9.11 12.56
C VAL A 185 -11.98 -8.43 11.88
N GLY A 186 -12.58 -9.06 10.87
CA GLY A 186 -13.69 -8.50 10.10
C GLY A 186 -15.01 -8.36 10.87
N GLU A 187 -15.13 -9.01 12.03
CA GLU A 187 -16.29 -8.95 12.92
C GLU A 187 -16.10 -7.95 14.07
N THR A 188 -15.00 -7.17 14.04
CA THR A 188 -14.68 -6.17 15.07
C THR A 188 -14.90 -4.74 14.57
N ALA A 189 -14.74 -3.77 15.46
CA ALA A 189 -14.70 -2.35 15.12
C ALA A 189 -13.53 -1.98 14.16
N TRP A 190 -12.52 -2.85 14.00
CA TRP A 190 -11.44 -2.69 13.02
C TRP A 190 -11.84 -3.06 11.59
N ASN A 191 -13.08 -3.51 11.35
CA ASN A 191 -13.60 -3.66 10.00
C ASN A 191 -13.58 -2.30 9.28
N MET A 192 -12.71 -2.18 8.26
CA MET A 192 -12.45 -0.92 7.56
C MET A 192 -13.69 -0.35 6.84
N ARG A 193 -14.78 -1.12 6.71
CA ARG A 193 -16.07 -0.60 6.22
C ARG A 193 -16.78 0.31 7.22
N GLY A 194 -16.51 0.15 8.52
CA GLY A 194 -17.21 0.84 9.60
C GLY A 194 -16.31 1.77 10.43
N VAL A 195 -14.99 1.62 10.37
CA VAL A 195 -14.06 2.34 11.24
C VAL A 195 -14.19 3.87 11.14
N ALA A 196 -14.36 4.40 9.92
CA ALA A 196 -14.56 5.83 9.68
C ALA A 196 -15.88 6.37 10.28
N ARG A 197 -16.85 5.48 10.52
CA ARG A 197 -18.16 5.80 11.11
C ARG A 197 -18.23 5.47 12.60
N SER A 198 -17.13 5.05 13.22
CA SER A 198 -17.08 4.78 14.66
C SER A 198 -17.43 6.04 15.47
N PRO A 199 -17.99 5.88 16.68
CA PRO A 199 -18.37 7.04 17.51
C PRO A 199 -17.21 8.00 17.84
N ALA A 200 -15.97 7.50 17.88
CA ALA A 200 -14.80 8.33 18.13
C ALA A 200 -14.22 9.00 16.87
N SER A 201 -14.69 8.66 15.68
CA SER A 201 -14.23 9.25 14.42
C SER A 201 -14.99 10.54 14.07
N LEU A 202 -14.26 11.61 13.74
CA LEU A 202 -14.85 12.85 13.21
C LEU A 202 -15.50 12.64 11.82
N LEU A 203 -15.00 11.67 11.05
CA LEU A 203 -15.54 11.34 9.73
C LEU A 203 -16.97 10.78 9.79
N ARG A 204 -17.47 10.40 10.99
CA ARG A 204 -18.85 9.95 11.16
C ARG A 204 -19.88 11.00 10.73
N PHE A 205 -19.51 12.29 10.75
CA PHE A 205 -20.38 13.41 10.40
C PHE A 205 -20.41 13.76 8.90
N VAL A 206 -19.50 13.21 8.09
CA VAL A 206 -19.47 13.41 6.63
C VAL A 206 -20.63 12.63 6.01
N ARG A 207 -21.68 13.26 5.51
CA ARG A 207 -22.90 12.54 5.10
C ARG A 207 -22.69 11.69 3.85
N GLU A 208 -21.88 12.20 2.93
CA GLU A 208 -21.57 11.57 1.67
C GLU A 208 -20.63 10.37 1.87
N GLU A 209 -20.77 9.37 0.98
CA GLU A 209 -19.78 8.31 0.87
C GLU A 209 -18.65 8.77 -0.06
N VAL A 210 -17.51 9.05 0.54
CA VAL A 210 -16.26 9.40 -0.15
C VAL A 210 -15.34 8.17 -0.14
N PRO A 211 -15.11 7.51 -1.30
CA PRO A 211 -14.17 6.39 -1.41
C PRO A 211 -12.77 6.80 -0.98
N GLY A 212 -12.11 5.96 -0.19
CA GLY A 212 -10.79 6.22 0.38
C GLY A 212 -10.81 6.95 1.71
N VAL A 213 -11.88 7.72 2.00
CA VAL A 213 -11.99 8.50 3.24
C VAL A 213 -13.02 7.89 4.20
N THR A 214 -14.25 7.71 3.73
CA THR A 214 -15.37 7.20 4.55
C THR A 214 -15.77 5.78 4.20
N SER A 215 -15.34 5.28 3.04
CA SER A 215 -15.46 3.88 2.63
C SER A 215 -14.13 3.37 2.07
N PRO A 216 -13.81 2.08 2.26
CA PRO A 216 -12.49 1.55 1.91
C PRO A 216 -12.29 1.42 0.39
N MET A 217 -11.02 1.43 0.00
CA MET A 217 -10.58 1.08 -1.35
C MET A 217 -9.78 -0.24 -1.35
N LEU A 218 -9.80 -0.92 -2.49
CA LEU A 218 -9.08 -2.15 -2.77
C LEU A 218 -7.85 -1.87 -3.61
N TYR A 219 -6.78 -2.59 -3.28
CA TYR A 219 -5.50 -2.56 -3.97
C TYR A 219 -5.08 -3.99 -4.30
N VAL A 220 -4.76 -4.26 -5.57
CA VAL A 220 -4.25 -5.57 -6.03
C VAL A 220 -2.92 -5.34 -6.73
N GLY A 221 -1.86 -5.84 -6.12
CA GLY A 221 -0.48 -5.67 -6.57
C GLY A 221 0.20 -6.95 -7.05
N MET A 222 1.34 -6.74 -7.68
CA MET A 222 2.27 -7.79 -8.11
C MET A 222 3.68 -7.40 -7.67
N MET A 223 4.66 -8.29 -7.80
CA MET A 223 6.05 -7.97 -7.44
C MET A 223 6.51 -6.67 -8.14
N PHE A 224 7.03 -5.73 -7.36
CA PHE A 224 7.47 -4.40 -7.80
C PHE A 224 6.38 -3.40 -8.20
N SER A 225 5.09 -3.73 -8.08
CA SER A 225 4.06 -2.68 -8.08
C SER A 225 4.35 -1.71 -6.95
N TRP A 226 4.24 -0.41 -7.19
CA TRP A 226 4.66 0.63 -6.26
C TRP A 226 3.59 1.70 -6.08
N PHE A 227 3.68 2.52 -5.04
CA PHE A 227 2.92 3.76 -4.93
C PHE A 227 3.88 4.86 -4.50
N ALA A 228 3.76 6.06 -5.07
CA ALA A 228 4.75 7.10 -4.86
C ALA A 228 4.69 7.65 -3.42
N TRP A 229 5.74 8.36 -3.02
CA TRP A 229 5.69 9.23 -1.85
C TRP A 229 4.49 10.19 -1.96
N HIS A 230 3.61 10.17 -0.97
CA HIS A 230 2.45 11.05 -0.88
C HIS A 230 2.12 11.38 0.58
N VAL A 231 1.14 12.25 0.78
CA VAL A 231 0.44 12.41 2.06
C VAL A 231 -1.02 12.10 1.80
N GLU A 232 -1.73 11.60 2.81
CA GLU A 232 -3.17 11.40 2.70
C GLU A 232 -3.88 12.76 2.57
N ASP A 233 -5.03 12.77 1.89
CA ASP A 233 -5.83 13.97 1.75
C ASP A 233 -6.23 14.51 3.13
N HIS A 234 -6.10 15.83 3.31
CA HIS A 234 -6.36 16.53 4.58
C HIS A 234 -5.53 16.01 5.79
N ASP A 235 -4.36 15.41 5.54
CA ASP A 235 -3.50 14.83 6.58
C ASP A 235 -4.24 13.82 7.48
N LEU A 236 -5.22 13.13 6.91
CA LEU A 236 -5.97 12.11 7.62
C LEU A 236 -5.09 10.90 7.96
N HIS A 237 -5.49 10.15 8.98
CA HIS A 237 -4.88 8.87 9.28
C HIS A 237 -5.27 7.84 8.20
N SER A 238 -4.29 7.09 7.72
CA SER A 238 -4.50 5.95 6.82
C SER A 238 -4.49 4.64 7.60
N LEU A 239 -5.49 3.78 7.35
CA LEU A 239 -5.50 2.41 7.84
C LEU A 239 -5.44 1.45 6.66
N ASN A 240 -4.42 0.59 6.63
CA ASN A 240 -4.26 -0.43 5.60
C ASN A 240 -4.31 -1.84 6.20
N TYR A 241 -5.15 -2.70 5.63
CA TYR A 241 -5.24 -4.11 6.00
C TYR A 241 -4.85 -5.02 4.83
N MET A 242 -3.85 -5.86 5.03
CA MET A 242 -3.42 -6.85 4.05
C MET A 242 -4.30 -8.11 4.14
N HIS A 243 -5.23 -8.29 3.20
CA HIS A 243 -6.11 -9.47 3.20
C HIS A 243 -5.38 -10.78 2.91
N TYR A 244 -4.67 -10.86 1.77
CA TYR A 244 -3.85 -12.01 1.36
C TYR A 244 -2.76 -11.56 0.40
N GLY A 245 -1.73 -12.39 0.24
CA GLY A 245 -0.71 -12.22 -0.78
C GLY A 245 0.69 -12.22 -0.20
N ALA A 246 1.66 -11.85 -1.03
CA ALA A 246 3.03 -11.61 -0.60
C ALA A 246 3.10 -10.38 0.33
N PRO A 247 4.12 -10.26 1.19
CA PRO A 247 4.33 -9.09 2.03
C PRO A 247 4.42 -7.81 1.20
N LYS A 248 4.03 -6.69 1.82
CA LYS A 248 4.12 -5.34 1.28
C LYS A 248 5.10 -4.56 2.16
N THR A 249 6.15 -4.01 1.57
CA THR A 249 7.10 -3.12 2.27
C THR A 249 6.54 -1.70 2.31
N TRP A 250 6.84 -0.94 3.37
CA TRP A 250 6.47 0.46 3.56
C TRP A 250 7.68 1.24 4.06
N TYR A 251 7.79 2.51 3.65
CA TYR A 251 8.74 3.47 4.21
C TYR A 251 7.94 4.66 4.75
N GLY A 252 8.18 5.04 5.99
CA GLY A 252 7.53 6.20 6.61
C GLY A 252 8.52 7.33 6.81
N VAL A 253 8.06 8.56 6.61
CA VAL A 253 8.76 9.76 7.06
C VAL A 253 7.95 10.32 8.22
N PRO A 254 8.56 10.51 9.40
CA PRO A 254 7.85 11.07 10.53
C PRO A 254 7.46 12.50 10.25
N ARG A 255 6.47 12.94 11.03
CA ARG A 255 5.79 14.21 10.80
C ARG A 255 6.83 15.34 10.78
N ASP A 256 7.54 15.50 11.88
CA ASP A 256 8.46 16.62 12.08
C ASP A 256 9.59 16.72 11.03
N ALA A 257 9.86 15.65 10.26
CA ALA A 257 10.88 15.62 9.21
C ALA A 257 10.36 15.98 7.81
N ALA A 258 9.06 16.22 7.65
CA ALA A 258 8.50 16.18 6.31
C ALA A 258 8.79 17.40 5.44
N LEU A 259 8.89 18.60 6.01
CA LEU A 259 9.43 19.78 5.29
C LEU A 259 10.88 19.53 4.83
N ALA A 260 11.69 18.90 5.66
CA ALA A 260 13.06 18.55 5.28
C ALA A 260 13.08 17.50 4.16
N PHE A 261 12.16 16.54 4.18
CA PHE A 261 12.01 15.57 3.10
C PHE A 261 11.56 16.21 1.78
N GLU A 262 10.60 17.13 1.81
CA GLU A 262 10.17 17.86 0.61
C GLU A 262 11.32 18.64 -0.02
N GLU A 263 12.13 19.28 0.82
CA GLU A 263 13.33 19.98 0.39
C GLU A 263 14.36 19.03 -0.24
N VAL A 264 14.59 17.86 0.36
CA VAL A 264 15.45 16.81 -0.21
C VAL A 264 14.92 16.35 -1.57
N VAL A 265 13.61 16.15 -1.72
CA VAL A 265 12.99 15.76 -3.00
C VAL A 265 13.13 16.87 -4.04
N ARG A 266 12.93 18.13 -3.66
CA ARG A 266 13.11 19.29 -4.55
C ARG A 266 14.55 19.38 -5.06
N VAL A 267 15.53 19.30 -4.16
CA VAL A 267 16.95 19.44 -4.49
C VAL A 267 17.47 18.22 -5.25
N HIS A 268 17.27 17.01 -4.73
CA HIS A 268 17.88 15.80 -5.26
C HIS A 268 17.02 15.06 -6.28
N GLY A 269 15.69 15.19 -6.21
CA GLY A 269 14.75 14.58 -7.15
C GLY A 269 14.50 15.45 -8.41
N TYR A 270 14.39 16.77 -8.23
CA TYR A 270 14.06 17.72 -9.31
C TYR A 270 15.21 18.67 -9.68
N GLY A 271 16.42 18.47 -9.15
CA GLY A 271 17.59 19.30 -9.48
C GLY A 271 17.46 20.74 -9.00
N GLY A 272 16.65 20.99 -7.96
CA GLY A 272 16.40 22.32 -7.41
C GLY A 272 15.31 23.12 -8.13
N GLU A 273 14.73 22.62 -9.21
CA GLU A 273 13.60 23.27 -9.89
C GLU A 273 12.35 23.22 -8.98
N VAL A 274 11.77 24.38 -8.70
CA VAL A 274 10.43 24.47 -8.12
C VAL A 274 9.46 24.23 -9.27
N ASN A 275 8.68 23.14 -9.21
CA ASN A 275 7.59 22.94 -10.17
C ASN A 275 6.75 24.23 -10.23
N SER A 276 6.55 24.77 -11.44
CA SER A 276 5.78 26.01 -11.69
C SER A 276 4.28 25.90 -11.36
N LEU A 277 3.85 24.83 -10.68
CA LEU A 277 2.49 24.61 -10.17
C LEU A 277 2.30 25.14 -8.73
N GLY A 278 3.24 25.92 -8.21
CA GLY A 278 3.30 26.31 -6.79
C GLY A 278 3.28 27.81 -6.52
N GLU A 279 2.24 28.53 -6.96
CA GLU A 279 1.70 29.63 -6.15
C GLU A 279 0.58 29.05 -5.27
N ALA A 280 0.96 28.28 -4.24
CA ALA A 280 0.08 27.95 -3.14
C ALA A 280 0.93 27.94 -1.86
N PRO A 281 0.44 28.57 -0.76
CA PRO A 281 1.25 28.91 0.39
C PRO A 281 1.73 27.65 1.11
N ALA A 282 2.90 27.79 1.75
CA ALA A 282 3.53 26.85 2.67
C ALA A 282 2.54 25.90 3.32
N LEU A 283 2.51 24.66 2.86
CA LEU A 283 1.72 23.62 3.47
C LEU A 283 2.72 22.73 4.21
N HIS A 284 2.62 22.77 5.53
CA HIS A 284 3.10 21.73 6.43
C HIS A 284 2.49 20.40 5.94
N ARG A 285 3.31 19.44 5.49
CA ARG A 285 2.84 18.20 4.85
C ARG A 285 3.71 17.05 5.28
N PHE A 286 3.12 15.89 5.57
CA PHE A 286 3.77 14.70 6.17
C PHE A 286 3.75 13.49 5.22
N LEU A 287 4.87 12.81 4.92
CA LEU A 287 4.98 11.87 3.77
C LEU A 287 5.04 10.36 4.12
N CYS A 288 4.28 9.54 3.38
CA CYS A 288 4.22 8.06 3.34
C CYS A 288 3.78 7.57 1.95
N SER A 289 4.12 6.44 1.33
CA SER A 289 5.05 5.31 1.52
C SER A 289 5.35 4.74 0.11
N LEU A 290 6.10 3.64 -0.03
CA LEU A 290 6.35 2.92 -1.30
C LEU A 290 6.06 1.42 -1.16
N LEU A 291 5.26 0.83 -2.06
CA LEU A 291 4.99 -0.63 -2.14
C LEU A 291 6.11 -1.40 -2.84
N LEU A 292 6.36 -2.62 -2.36
CA LEU A 292 7.16 -3.68 -2.99
C LEU A 292 6.32 -4.94 -3.21
#